data_AF-A0A7C1EDL0-F1
#
_entry.id   AF-A0A7C1EDL0-F1
#
_cell.length_a   1.000
_cell.length_b   1.000
_cell.length_c   1.000
_cell.angle_alpha   90.00
_cell.angle_beta   90.00
_cell.angle_gamma   90.00
#
_symmetry.space_group_name_H-M   'P 1'
#
loop_
_entity.id
_entity.type
_entity.pdbx_description
1 polymer ?
#
loop_
_entity_poly.entity_id
_entity_poly.type
_entity_poly.pdbx_seq_one_letter_code
_entity_poly.pdbx_strand_id
1 'polypeptide(L)' 'SIVRISSELKLPVKGVAFGESCEDFEEFSPERFVERFFEAGMREKS' A
#
# COMPACT_ATOMS: atom_id res chain seq x y z
N SER A 1 -8.58 5.16 -3.45
CA SER A 1 -7.32 4.40 -3.58
C SER A 1 -6.14 5.31 -3.25
N ILE A 2 -5.01 4.77 -2.77
CA ILE A 2 -3.80 5.55 -2.45
C ILE A 2 -3.30 6.36 -3.67
N VAL A 3 -3.51 5.80 -4.87
CA VAL A 3 -3.21 6.44 -6.17
C VAL A 3 -3.96 7.76 -6.33
N ARG A 4 -5.26 7.78 -6.01
CA ARG A 4 -6.12 8.97 -6.12
C ARG A 4 -5.77 10.03 -5.07
N ILE A 5 -5.47 9.59 -3.84
CA ILE A 5 -5.04 10.45 -2.74
C ILE A 5 -3.74 11.17 -3.09
N SER A 6 -2.76 10.44 -3.62
CA SER A 6 -1.48 11.00 -4.08
C SER A 6 -1.68 12.01 -5.21
N SER A 7 -2.52 11.71 -6.20
CA SER A 7 -2.74 12.59 -7.36
C SER A 7 -3.54 13.86 -7.04
N GLU A 8 -4.52 13.79 -6.13
CA GLU A 8 -5.44 14.91 -5.86
C GLU A 8 -4.93 15.81 -4.74
N LEU A 9 -4.39 15.24 -3.66
CA LEU A 9 -4.01 16.00 -2.48
C LEU A 9 -2.56 16.49 -2.52
N LYS A 10 -1.72 15.91 -3.40
CA LYS A 10 -0.28 16.22 -3.50
C LYS A 10 0.46 16.16 -2.15
N LEU A 11 -0.08 15.39 -1.20
CA LEU A 11 0.51 15.20 0.12
C LEU A 11 1.47 14.00 0.08
N PRO A 12 2.63 14.10 0.75
CA PRO A 12 3.54 12.97 0.84
C PRO A 12 2.92 11.85 1.67
N VAL A 13 2.79 10.67 1.08
CA VAL A 13 2.41 9.45 1.81
C VAL A 13 3.66 8.95 2.52
N LYS A 14 3.61 8.87 3.86
CA LYS A 14 4.76 8.46 4.68
C LYS A 14 4.77 6.98 5.03
N GLY A 15 3.60 6.36 5.13
CA GLY A 15 3.46 4.98 5.53
C GLY A 15 2.15 4.37 5.05
N VAL A 16 2.09 3.05 5.08
CA VAL A 16 0.95 2.24 4.67
C VAL A 16 0.85 1.03 5.61
N ALA A 17 -0.38 0.62 5.92
CA ALA A 17 -0.66 -0.60 6.66
C ALA A 17 -1.33 -1.61 5.72
N PHE A 18 -0.82 -2.85 5.71
CA PHE A 18 -1.35 -3.93 4.87
C PHE A 18 -2.27 -4.92 5.63
N GLY A 19 -2.47 -4.69 6.92
CA GLY A 19 -3.29 -5.51 7.81
C GLY A 19 -3.70 -4.75 9.07
N GLU A 20 -4.29 -5.46 10.04
CA GLU A 20 -4.84 -4.86 11.27
C GLU A 20 -3.83 -4.80 12.43
N SER A 21 -2.72 -5.53 12.35
CA SER A 21 -1.72 -5.59 13.40
C SER A 21 -0.75 -4.42 13.31
N CYS A 22 -0.17 -4.02 14.44
CA CYS A 22 0.86 -2.97 14.44
C CYS A 22 2.09 -3.33 13.59
N GLU A 23 2.37 -4.62 13.43
CA GLU A 23 3.47 -5.15 12.62
C GLU A 23 3.22 -5.01 11.10
N ASP A 24 1.97 -4.75 10.70
CA ASP A 24 1.59 -4.59 9.29
C ASP A 24 1.85 -3.18 8.75
N PHE A 25 2.34 -2.28 9.60
CA PHE A 25 2.71 -0.91 9.22
C PHE A 25 4.14 -0.85 8.69
N GLU A 26 4.32 -0.25 7.52
CA GLU A 26 5.63 0.02 6.92
C GLU A 26 5.73 1.44 6.34
N GLU A 27 6.96 1.96 6.23
CA GLU A 27 7.23 3.18 5.48
C GLU A 27 6.84 3.02 4.00
N PHE A 28 6.23 4.06 3.44
CA PHE A 28 5.69 3.99 2.09
C PHE A 28 6.82 4.03 1.05
N SER A 29 6.96 2.94 0.30
CA SER A 29 7.72 2.87 -0.94
C SER A 29 6.78 2.53 -2.10
N PRO A 30 6.74 3.31 -3.19
CA PRO A 30 5.88 3.01 -4.34
C PRO A 30 6.11 1.62 -4.93
N GLU A 31 7.37 1.19 -5.03
CA GLU A 31 7.76 -0.10 -5.60
C GLU A 31 7.23 -1.25 -4.74
N ARG A 32 7.50 -1.22 -3.42
CA ARG A 32 7.02 -2.22 -2.47
C ARG A 32 5.50 -2.24 -2.37
N PHE A 33 4.85 -1.07 -2.42
CA PHE A 33 3.39 -1.00 -2.40
C PHE A 33 2.77 -1.74 -3.58
N VAL A 34 3.32 -1.54 -4.79
CA VAL A 34 2.85 -2.21 -5.99
C VAL A 34 3.08 -3.72 -5.91
N GLU A 35 4.26 -4.17 -5.48
CA GLU A 35 4.58 -5.59 -5.27
C GLU A 35 3.59 -6.26 -4.32
N ARG A 36 3.41 -5.70 -3.11
CA ARG A 36 2.48 -6.21 -2.09
C ARG A 36 1.04 -6.24 -2.59
N PHE A 37 0.61 -5.19 -3.30
CA PHE A 37 -0.74 -5.10 -3.85
C PHE A 37 -1.01 -6.22 -4.86
N PHE A 38 -0.05 -6.51 -5.74
CA PHE A 38 -0.19 -7.61 -6.70
C PHE A 38 -0.09 -8.99 -6.05
N GLU A 39 0.81 -9.19 -5.08
CA GLU A 39 0.91 -10.45 -4.34
C GLU A 39 -0.39 -10.79 -3.59
N ALA A 40 -0.98 -9.81 -2.91
CA ALA A 40 -2.26 -9.97 -2.22
C ALA A 40 -3.38 -10.35 -3.19
N GLY A 41 -3.48 -9.66 -4.33
CA GLY A 41 -4.50 -9.94 -5.35
C GLY A 41 -4.33 -11.28 -6.07
N MET A 42 -3.11 -11.82 -6.15
CA MET A 42 -2.83 -13.15 -6.71
C MET A 42 -3.16 -14.27 -5.71
N ARG A 43 -3.01 -14.03 -4.41
CA ARG A 43 -3.37 -14.99 -3.34
C ARG A 43 -4.88 -15.23 -3.24
N GLU A 44 -5.70 -14.21 -3.47
CA GLU A 44 -7.16 -14.34 -3.44
C GLU A 44 -7.74 -15.19 -4.60
N LYS A 45 -6.93 -15.51 -5.61
CA LYS A 45 -7.34 -16.30 -6.80
C LYS A 45 -6.82 -17.74 -6.82
N SER A 46 -6.11 -18.19 -5.79
CA SER A 46 -5.73 -19.60 -5.55
C SER A 46 -6.54 -20.19 -4.42
#